data_AF-A0A430Q0Z5-F1
#
_entry.id   AF-A0A430Q0Z5-F1
#
_cell.length_a   1.000
_cell.length_b   1.000
_cell.length_c   1.000
_cell.angle_alpha   90.00
_cell.angle_beta   90.00
_cell.angle_gamma   90.00
#
_symmetry.space_group_name_H-M   'P 1'
#
loop_
_entity.id
_entity.type
_entity.pdbx_description
1 polymer ?
#
loop_
_entity_poly.entity_id
_entity_poly.type
_entity_poly.pdbx_seq_one_letter_code
_entity_poly.pdbx_strand_id
1 'polypeptide(L)'
;MQEIGVWMRRYPAMFLDDSYLKYVGWTLYDRIGDVRLQCLRALQPLYEDPALINSLELFTSRFKSRLVDMTLDKETEVAVQAVKLVSCILK
;
A
#
# COMPACT_ATOMS: atom_id res chain seq x y z
N MET A 1 -9.19 -2.40 6.21
CA MET A 1 -7.86 -2.59 5.59
C MET A 1 -6.70 -2.55 6.57
N GLN A 2 -6.88 -2.10 7.80
CA GLN A 2 -5.78 -2.06 8.77
C GLN A 2 -5.22 -3.46 9.11
N GLU A 3 -6.10 -4.42 9.42
CA GLU A 3 -5.66 -5.75 9.88
C GLU A 3 -4.96 -6.60 8.79
N ILE A 4 -5.37 -6.49 7.52
CA ILE A 4 -4.73 -7.28 6.46
C ILE A 4 -3.25 -6.91 6.29
N GLY A 5 -2.88 -5.63 6.46
CA GLY A 5 -1.49 -5.19 6.48
C GLY A 5 -0.70 -5.76 7.66
N VAL A 6 -1.36 -5.89 8.82
CA VAL A 6 -0.76 -6.53 10.01
C VAL A 6 -0.49 -8.01 9.74
N TRP A 7 -1.43 -8.73 9.13
CA TRP A 7 -1.26 -10.15 8.80
C TRP A 7 -0.19 -10.37 7.73
N MET A 8 -0.16 -9.54 6.69
CA MET A 8 0.89 -9.53 5.67
C MET A 8 2.28 -9.38 6.26
N ARG A 9 2.44 -8.48 7.25
CA ARG A 9 3.72 -8.30 7.95
C ARG A 9 4.06 -9.46 8.88
N ARG A 10 3.07 -9.98 9.62
CA ARG A 10 3.30 -10.99 10.67
C ARG A 10 3.48 -12.40 10.12
N TYR A 11 2.85 -12.72 8.99
CA TYR A 11 2.97 -14.02 8.36
C TYR A 11 2.98 -13.91 6.82
N PRO A 12 4.04 -13.31 6.26
CA PRO A 12 4.12 -13.00 4.83
C PRO A 12 4.02 -14.23 3.94
N ALA A 13 4.54 -15.38 4.38
CA ALA A 13 4.48 -16.64 3.65
C ALA A 13 3.06 -17.11 3.32
N MET A 14 2.04 -16.65 4.06
CA MET A 14 0.64 -17.00 3.82
C MET A 14 -0.19 -15.83 3.30
N PHE A 15 0.08 -14.60 3.76
CA PHE A 15 -0.77 -13.44 3.51
C PHE A 15 -0.19 -12.43 2.52
N LEU A 16 1.13 -12.39 2.34
CA LEU A 16 1.78 -11.48 1.39
C LEU A 16 1.88 -12.17 0.01
N ASP A 17 0.70 -12.41 -0.56
CA ASP A 17 0.52 -12.99 -1.89
C ASP A 17 -0.45 -12.13 -2.71
N ASP A 18 -0.36 -12.23 -4.04
CA ASP A 18 -1.19 -11.51 -5.00
C ASP A 18 -2.69 -11.71 -4.76
N SER A 19 -3.09 -12.90 -4.29
CA SER A 19 -4.48 -13.22 -3.96
C SER A 19 -5.06 -12.31 -2.87
N TYR A 20 -4.23 -11.81 -1.96
CA TYR A 20 -4.61 -10.88 -0.89
C TYR A 20 -4.27 -9.42 -1.23
N LEU A 21 -3.10 -9.17 -1.83
CA LEU A 21 -2.65 -7.83 -2.20
C LEU A 21 -3.61 -7.15 -3.19
N LYS A 22 -4.30 -7.91 -4.06
CA LYS A 22 -5.31 -7.36 -4.96
C LYS A 22 -6.41 -6.58 -4.23
N TYR A 23 -6.81 -7.01 -3.03
CA TYR A 23 -7.85 -6.33 -2.25
C TYR A 23 -7.34 -4.97 -1.79
N VAL A 24 -6.12 -4.90 -1.27
CA VAL A 24 -5.49 -3.63 -0.90
C VAL A 24 -5.39 -2.70 -2.11
N GLY A 25 -4.94 -3.24 -3.24
CA GLY A 25 -4.79 -2.49 -4.49
C GLY A 25 -6.11 -1.93 -5.05
N TRP A 26 -7.19 -2.71 -5.04
CA TRP A 26 -8.51 -2.23 -5.45
C TRP A 26 -9.08 -1.19 -4.49
N THR A 27 -8.85 -1.35 -3.19
CA THR A 27 -9.34 -0.41 -2.17
C THR A 27 -8.60 0.93 -2.18
N LEU A 28 -7.47 1.05 -2.87
CA LEU A 28 -6.87 2.36 -3.19
C LEU A 28 -7.78 3.27 -4.04
N TYR A 29 -8.79 2.69 -4.72
CA TYR A 29 -9.76 3.42 -5.55
C TYR A 29 -11.06 3.75 -4.79
N ASP A 30 -11.11 3.51 -3.48
CA ASP A 30 -12.31 3.79 -2.70
C ASP A 30 -12.68 5.29 -2.72
N ARG A 31 -13.99 5.58 -2.69
CA ARG A 31 -14.52 6.95 -2.71
C ARG A 31 -14.29 7.67 -1.39
N ILE A 32 -14.21 6.93 -0.29
CA ILE A 32 -13.98 7.42 1.07
C ILE A 32 -12.47 7.50 1.30
N GLY A 33 -11.94 8.68 1.62
CA GLY A 33 -10.49 8.81 1.79
C GLY A 33 -9.95 8.19 3.07
N ASP A 34 -10.74 8.06 4.14
CA ASP A 34 -10.34 7.24 5.29
C ASP A 34 -10.02 5.80 4.88
N VAL A 35 -10.78 5.23 3.94
CA VAL A 35 -10.52 3.88 3.43
C VAL A 35 -9.20 3.84 2.64
N ARG A 36 -8.98 4.83 1.77
CA ARG A 36 -7.71 4.99 1.03
C ARG A 36 -6.52 5.18 1.97
N LEU A 37 -6.70 5.97 3.03
CA LEU A 37 -5.70 6.26 4.06
C LEU A 37 -5.26 4.98 4.78
N GLN A 38 -6.21 4.12 5.13
CA GLN A 38 -5.88 2.84 5.77
C GLN A 38 -5.11 1.90 4.84
N CYS A 39 -5.37 1.93 3.52
CA CYS A 39 -4.56 1.17 2.57
C CYS A 39 -3.10 1.65 2.55
N LEU A 40 -2.87 2.96 2.46
CA LEU A 40 -1.52 3.52 2.44
C LEU A 40 -0.76 3.19 3.73
N ARG A 41 -1.41 3.33 4.89
CA ARG A 41 -0.83 2.98 6.19
C ARG A 41 -0.54 1.49 6.34
N ALA A 42 -1.36 0.62 5.73
CA ALA A 42 -1.12 -0.82 5.70
C ALA A 42 0.08 -1.21 4.81
N LEU A 43 0.28 -0.51 3.69
CA LEU A 43 1.38 -0.76 2.76
C LEU A 43 2.72 -0.25 3.27
N GLN A 44 2.74 0.89 3.96
CA GLN A 44 3.97 1.53 4.41
C GLN A 44 4.93 0.60 5.20
N PRO A 45 4.51 -0.12 6.25
CA PRO A 45 5.40 -1.01 6.99
C PRO A 45 5.86 -2.23 6.18
N LEU A 46 5.18 -2.57 5.08
CA LEU A 46 5.59 -3.65 4.19
C LEU A 46 6.74 -3.20 3.28
N TYR A 47 6.71 -1.96 2.79
CA TYR A 47 7.81 -1.38 2.00
C TYR A 47 9.00 -0.93 2.84
N GLU A 48 8.82 -0.71 4.14
CA GLU A 48 9.91 -0.41 5.08
C GLU A 48 10.73 -1.66 5.45
N ASP A 49 10.23 -2.87 5.17
CA ASP A 49 10.90 -4.14 5.46
C ASP A 49 11.63 -4.67 4.21
N PRO A 50 12.98 -4.64 4.17
CA PRO A 50 13.75 -5.10 3.02
C PRO A 50 13.51 -6.56 2.64
N ALA A 51 13.10 -7.40 3.60
CA ALA A 51 12.81 -8.80 3.33
C ALA A 51 11.53 -9.00 2.51
N LEU A 52 10.64 -8.00 2.49
CA LEU A 52 9.32 -8.09 1.83
C LEU A 52 9.26 -7.39 0.47
N ILE A 53 10.25 -6.56 0.14
CA ILE A 53 10.26 -5.73 -1.08
C ILE A 53 10.08 -6.56 -2.35
N ASN A 54 10.78 -7.70 -2.46
CA ASN A 54 10.71 -8.57 -3.63
C ASN A 54 9.28 -9.12 -3.85
N SER A 55 8.57 -9.42 -2.76
CA SER A 55 7.18 -9.89 -2.82
C SER A 55 6.18 -8.81 -3.24
N LEU A 56 6.58 -7.54 -3.18
CA LEU A 56 5.76 -6.39 -3.54
C LEU A 56 6.00 -5.89 -4.97
N GLU A 57 6.98 -6.42 -5.70
CA GLU A 57 7.40 -5.87 -7.01
C GLU A 57 6.25 -5.85 -8.03
N LEU A 58 5.52 -6.98 -8.16
CA LEU A 58 4.40 -7.10 -9.08
C LEU A 58 3.23 -6.19 -8.70
N PHE A 59 2.92 -6.10 -7.39
CA PHE A 59 1.94 -5.16 -6.87
C PHE A 59 2.33 -3.71 -7.19
N THR A 60 3.59 -3.35 -6.93
CA THR A 60 4.14 -2.01 -7.20
C THR A 60 4.01 -1.67 -8.66
N SER A 61 4.45 -2.56 -9.56
CA SER A 61 4.37 -2.37 -11.01
C SER A 61 2.93 -2.11 -11.47
N ARG A 62 1.99 -2.92 -10.97
CA ARG A 62 0.57 -2.82 -11.33
C ARG A 62 -0.11 -1.55 -10.83
N PHE A 63 0.18 -1.13 -9.60
CA PHE A 63 -0.51 0.00 -8.94
C PHE A 63 0.31 1.29 -8.90
N LYS A 64 1.49 1.33 -9.52
CA LYS A 64 2.41 2.48 -9.53
C LYS A 64 1.71 3.79 -9.90
N SER A 65 0.99 3.81 -11.03
CA SER A 65 0.29 5.03 -11.48
C SER A 65 -0.65 5.53 -10.41
N ARG A 66 -1.43 4.63 -9.79
CA ARG A 66 -2.39 4.99 -8.75
C ARG A 66 -1.70 5.54 -7.50
N LEU A 67 -0.60 4.92 -7.06
CA LEU A 67 0.15 5.39 -5.88
C LEU A 67 0.72 6.80 -6.10
N VAL A 68 1.20 7.09 -7.31
CA VAL A 68 1.67 8.42 -7.70
C VAL A 68 0.52 9.42 -7.75
N ASP A 69 -0.61 9.06 -8.38
CA ASP A 69 -1.80 9.94 -8.46
C ASP A 69 -2.31 10.33 -7.06
N MET A 70 -2.23 9.40 -6.10
CA MET A 70 -2.64 9.64 -4.72
C MET A 70 -1.75 10.64 -3.97
N THR A 71 -0.55 10.99 -4.47
CA THR A 71 0.25 12.09 -3.90
C THR A 71 -0.43 13.45 -4.08
N LEU A 72 -1.40 13.53 -4.98
CA LEU A 72 -2.25 14.69 -5.23
C LEU A 72 -3.72 14.39 -4.86
N ASP A 73 -3.95 13.48 -3.91
CA ASP A 73 -5.31 13.16 -3.45
C ASP A 73 -6.01 14.42 -2.91
N LYS A 74 -7.33 14.52 -3.16
CA LYS A 74 -8.18 15.62 -2.68
C LYS A 74 -8.15 15.78 -1.16
N GLU A 75 -7.89 14.69 -0.42
CA GLU A 75 -7.79 14.67 1.03
C GLU A 75 -6.32 14.76 1.44
N THR A 76 -5.95 15.85 2.11
CA THR A 76 -4.54 16.18 2.41
C THR A 76 -3.82 15.09 3.19
N GLU A 77 -4.48 14.46 4.16
CA GLU A 77 -3.87 13.37 4.95
C GLU A 77 -3.55 12.15 4.07
N VAL A 78 -4.42 11.81 3.10
CA VAL A 78 -4.17 10.74 2.13
C VAL A 78 -2.95 11.10 1.26
N ALA A 79 -2.90 12.33 0.76
CA ALA A 79 -1.78 12.83 -0.05
C ALA A 79 -0.44 12.75 0.70
N VAL A 80 -0.41 13.16 1.97
CA VAL A 80 0.79 13.08 2.82
C VAL A 80 1.25 11.63 2.99
N GLN A 81 0.34 10.70 3.28
CA GLN A 81 0.74 9.29 3.40
C GLN A 81 1.18 8.67 2.08
N ALA A 82 0.60 9.09 0.95
CA ALA A 82 1.02 8.63 -0.37
C ALA A 82 2.44 9.09 -0.70
N VAL A 83 2.78 10.35 -0.40
CA VAL A 83 4.16 10.86 -0.57
C VAL A 83 5.15 10.07 0.28
N LYS A 84 4.80 9.77 1.54
CA LYS A 84 5.65 8.93 2.42
C LYS A 84 5.85 7.53 1.84
N LEU A 85 4.78 6.89 1.38
CA LEU A 85 4.83 5.55 0.81
C LEU A 85 5.69 5.51 -0.47
N VAL A 86 5.47 6.44 -1.41
CA VAL A 86 6.28 6.55 -2.64
C VAL A 86 7.75 6.81 -2.30
N SER A 87 8.01 7.61 -1.26
CA SER A 87 9.38 7.83 -0.77
C SER A 87 10.02 6.56 -0.20
N CYS A 88 9.26 5.66 0.42
CA CYS A 88 9.76 4.35 0.85
C CYS A 88 10.05 3.43 -0.33
N ILE A 89 9.25 3.48 -1.40
CA ILE A 89 9.44 2.66 -2.61
C ILE A 89 10.69 3.06 -3.39
N LEU A 90 11.09 4.34 -3.33
CA LEU A 90 12.24 4.88 -4.07
C LEU A 90 13.59 4.66 -3.37
N LYS A 91 13.60 4.23 -2.10
CA LYS A 91 14.83 3.93 -1.35
C LYS A 91 15.47 2.63 -1.83
#